data_AF-U9UHM8-F1
#
_entry.id   AF-U9UHM8-F1
#
_cell.length_a   1.000
_cell.length_b   1.000
_cell.length_c   1.000
_cell.angle_alpha   90.00
_cell.angle_beta   90.00
_cell.angle_gamma   90.00
#
_symmetry.space_group_name_H-M   'P 1'
#
loop_
_entity.id
_entity.type
_entity.pdbx_description
1 polymer ?
#
loop_
_entity_poly.entity_id
_entity_poly.type
_entity_poly.pdbx_seq_one_letter_code
_entity_poly.pdbx_strand_id
1 'polypeptide(L)'
;MAFFKEEERKELEKSGISFDNICDIESTTYCYPSFLKSISMHELSLAIFLWCRNNCPQPITKQYNLLLRGILNIFANLCITLYQLDLDKRSLLDCLHHELWILLQEPNYRSFISRVKQLSLDIRKLVNDDCLELLCQTCQRLKILKIDMTVDETFWSSDNKLADIIKTQKGLQTFYLRRGKITPKIISALEVHAKSLKMLHFRRVDFEKCTSLRSIFNYSKQLEVLIVRGCKNLSENVCKELMNTASFPKLVEVDFEDSDCEGLMSWSTIIKRHEHQNIQVV
;
A
#
# COMPACT_ATOMS: atom_id res chain seq x y z
N MET A 1 22.64 -8.73 7.36
CA MET A 1 23.70 -9.75 7.28
C MET A 1 24.33 -10.05 8.64
N ALA A 2 24.84 -9.06 9.38
CA ALA A 2 25.43 -9.30 10.72
C ALA A 2 24.51 -10.02 11.72
N PHE A 3 23.19 -9.85 11.59
CA PHE A 3 22.16 -10.45 12.44
C PHE A 3 21.83 -11.92 12.16
N PHE A 4 22.45 -12.54 11.16
CA PHE A 4 22.35 -13.99 10.98
C PHE A 4 23.11 -14.72 12.09
N LYS A 5 22.47 -15.72 12.70
CA LYS A 5 23.10 -16.60 13.70
C LYS A 5 24.18 -17.45 13.03
N GLU A 6 25.16 -17.90 13.81
CA GLU A 6 26.29 -18.69 13.29
C GLU A 6 25.84 -19.95 12.53
N GLU A 7 24.82 -20.66 13.04
CA GLU A 7 24.25 -21.83 12.36
C GLU A 7 23.60 -21.47 11.02
N GLU A 8 22.82 -20.37 10.98
CA GLU A 8 22.21 -19.87 9.75
C GLU A 8 23.28 -19.45 8.73
N ARG A 9 24.37 -18.81 9.19
CA ARG A 9 25.51 -18.44 8.32
C ARG A 9 26.14 -19.69 7.71
N LYS A 10 26.44 -20.72 8.51
CA LYS A 10 27.03 -21.99 8.03
C LYS A 10 26.16 -22.68 6.97
N GLU A 11 24.84 -22.62 7.10
CA GLU A 11 23.92 -23.16 6.10
C GLU A 11 23.89 -22.34 4.80
N LEU A 12 23.92 -21.02 4.91
CA LEU A 12 23.95 -20.10 3.77
C LEU A 12 25.29 -20.20 3.01
N GLU A 13 26.41 -20.36 3.71
CA GLU A 13 27.75 -20.56 3.13
C GLU A 13 27.82 -21.85 2.30
N LYS A 14 27.23 -22.96 2.78
CA LYS A 14 27.10 -24.20 2.01
C LYS A 14 26.31 -24.00 0.70
N SER A 15 25.51 -22.95 0.62
CA SER A 15 24.75 -22.57 -0.58
C SER A 15 25.45 -21.51 -1.45
N GLY A 16 26.69 -21.14 -1.13
CA GLY A 16 27.49 -20.17 -1.89
C GLY A 16 27.22 -18.71 -1.54
N ILE A 17 26.73 -18.42 -0.33
CA ILE A 17 26.59 -17.06 0.21
C ILE A 17 27.75 -16.81 1.16
N SER A 18 28.74 -16.03 0.74
CA SER A 18 29.91 -15.70 1.57
C SER A 18 29.58 -14.63 2.63
N PHE A 19 30.16 -14.79 3.82
CA PHE A 19 30.11 -13.83 4.94
C PHE A 19 31.48 -13.21 5.25
N ASP A 20 32.50 -13.42 4.39
CA ASP A 20 33.91 -13.10 4.69
C ASP A 20 34.16 -11.62 5.03
N ASN A 21 33.30 -10.72 4.54
CA ASN A 21 33.39 -9.27 4.77
C ASN A 21 32.25 -8.73 5.64
N ILE A 22 31.59 -9.59 6.41
CA ILE A 22 30.40 -9.24 7.18
C ILE A 22 30.76 -9.26 8.67
N CYS A 23 30.68 -8.09 9.30
CA CYS A 23 31.00 -7.95 10.71
C CYS A 23 30.04 -8.77 11.60
N ASP A 24 30.53 -9.19 12.76
CA ASP A 24 29.74 -9.94 13.73
C ASP A 24 28.71 -9.08 14.45
N ILE A 25 27.69 -9.73 15.00
CA ILE A 25 26.62 -9.02 15.72
C ILE A 25 27.16 -8.21 16.91
N GLU A 26 28.23 -8.68 17.56
CA GLU A 26 28.91 -8.00 18.68
C GLU A 26 29.54 -6.66 18.26
N SER A 27 29.86 -6.50 16.98
CA SER A 27 30.35 -5.23 16.44
C SER A 27 29.23 -4.22 16.14
N THR A 28 27.96 -4.64 16.24
CA THR A 28 26.83 -3.75 15.97
C THR A 28 26.47 -2.93 17.21
N THR A 29 26.47 -1.60 17.08
CA THR A 29 26.10 -0.70 18.20
C THR A 29 24.62 -0.80 18.56
N TYR A 30 23.76 -1.11 17.58
CA TYR A 30 22.31 -1.11 17.73
C TYR A 30 21.70 -2.33 17.07
N CYS A 31 20.58 -2.81 17.62
CA CYS A 31 19.72 -3.80 16.96
C CYS A 31 18.92 -3.14 15.83
N TYR A 32 19.58 -2.79 14.73
CA TYR A 32 18.95 -2.08 13.60
C TYR A 32 17.58 -2.65 13.16
N PRO A 33 17.38 -3.98 13.07
CA PRO A 33 16.08 -4.55 12.73
C PRO A 33 14.93 -4.13 13.66
N SER A 34 15.19 -3.85 14.95
CA SER A 34 14.12 -3.46 15.89
C SER A 34 13.56 -2.05 15.63
N PHE A 35 14.33 -1.19 14.96
CA PHE A 35 13.95 0.19 14.63
C PHE A 35 13.22 0.32 13.30
N LEU A 36 13.03 -0.78 12.57
CA LEU A 36 12.46 -0.79 11.23
C LEU A 36 10.95 -0.45 11.27
N LYS A 37 10.59 0.74 10.79
CA LYS A 37 9.19 1.20 10.75
C LYS A 37 8.51 1.00 9.40
N SER A 38 9.28 0.94 8.32
CA SER A 38 8.77 0.84 6.95
C SER A 38 9.62 -0.13 6.14
N ILE A 39 8.98 -0.96 5.32
CA ILE A 39 9.66 -1.83 4.35
C ILE A 39 9.07 -1.58 2.97
N SER A 40 9.94 -1.26 2.02
CA SER A 40 9.63 -1.44 0.60
C SER A 40 10.20 -2.77 0.14
N MET A 41 9.30 -3.69 -0.25
CA MET A 41 9.73 -5.01 -0.72
C MET A 41 10.52 -4.92 -2.02
N HIS A 42 10.18 -3.97 -2.89
CA HIS A 42 10.94 -3.71 -4.11
C HIS A 42 12.40 -3.34 -3.81
N GLU A 43 12.64 -2.38 -2.92
CA GLU A 43 14.00 -1.94 -2.58
C GLU A 43 14.78 -3.05 -1.86
N LEU A 44 14.12 -3.79 -0.96
CA LEU A 44 14.72 -4.94 -0.27
C LEU A 44 15.15 -6.03 -1.26
N SER A 45 14.25 -6.44 -2.14
CA SER A 45 14.50 -7.45 -3.17
C SER A 45 15.59 -7.01 -4.14
N LEU A 46 15.57 -5.76 -4.58
CA LEU A 46 16.62 -5.22 -5.46
C LEU A 46 17.98 -5.23 -4.77
N ALA A 47 18.06 -4.81 -3.50
CA ALA A 47 19.31 -4.82 -2.74
C ALA A 47 19.87 -6.23 -2.59
N ILE A 48 19.02 -7.21 -2.26
CA ILE A 48 19.40 -8.62 -2.14
C ILE A 48 19.88 -9.15 -3.50
N PHE A 49 19.15 -8.86 -4.57
CA PHE A 49 19.51 -9.30 -5.92
C PHE A 49 20.87 -8.75 -6.36
N LEU A 50 21.10 -7.44 -6.21
CA LEU A 50 22.37 -6.81 -6.55
C LEU A 50 23.52 -7.36 -5.71
N TRP A 51 23.27 -7.60 -4.42
CA TRP A 51 24.26 -8.22 -3.55
C TRP A 51 24.61 -9.65 -4.01
N CYS A 52 23.61 -10.50 -4.25
CA CYS A 52 23.84 -11.87 -4.72
C CYS A 52 24.53 -11.88 -6.08
N ARG A 53 24.14 -10.99 -7.00
CA ARG A 53 24.77 -10.89 -8.34
C ARG A 53 26.27 -10.66 -8.27
N ASN A 54 26.72 -9.87 -7.30
CA ASN A 54 28.12 -9.49 -7.15
C ASN A 54 28.93 -10.47 -6.29
N ASN A 55 28.29 -11.23 -5.40
CA ASN A 55 28.97 -12.01 -4.36
C ASN A 55 28.71 -13.52 -4.40
N CYS A 56 27.75 -13.99 -5.21
CA CYS A 56 27.38 -15.41 -5.26
C CYS A 56 27.70 -16.05 -6.62
N PRO A 57 27.93 -17.38 -6.66
CA PRO A 57 28.00 -18.14 -7.90
C PRO A 57 26.70 -18.04 -8.72
N GLN A 58 26.82 -17.96 -10.04
CA GLN A 58 25.68 -17.96 -10.96
C GLN A 58 25.18 -19.39 -11.21
N PRO A 59 23.86 -19.63 -11.39
CA PRO A 59 22.76 -18.66 -11.31
C PRO A 59 22.37 -18.33 -9.86
N ILE A 60 22.07 -17.05 -9.59
CA ILE A 60 21.85 -16.54 -8.22
C ILE A 60 20.46 -16.80 -7.62
N THR A 61 19.55 -17.43 -8.35
CA THR A 61 18.14 -17.58 -7.93
C THR A 61 18.03 -18.30 -6.58
N LYS A 62 18.82 -19.36 -6.35
CA LYS A 62 18.79 -20.10 -5.08
C LYS A 62 19.26 -19.22 -3.91
N GLN A 63 20.40 -18.56 -4.07
CA GLN A 63 21.02 -17.72 -3.05
C GLN A 63 20.14 -16.53 -2.71
N TYR A 64 19.58 -15.88 -3.73
CA TYR A 64 18.61 -14.80 -3.58
C TYR A 64 17.44 -15.21 -2.67
N ASN A 65 16.80 -16.35 -2.93
CA ASN A 65 15.66 -16.82 -2.13
C ASN A 65 16.03 -17.12 -0.69
N LEU A 66 17.15 -17.82 -0.50
CA LEU A 66 17.63 -18.15 0.84
C LEU A 66 17.91 -16.88 1.62
N LEU A 67 18.53 -15.88 0.98
CA LEU A 67 18.86 -14.63 1.65
C LEU A 67 17.62 -13.79 1.95
N LEU A 68 16.66 -13.73 1.02
CA LEU A 68 15.38 -13.05 1.25
C LEU A 68 14.62 -13.67 2.43
N ARG A 69 14.46 -14.99 2.46
CA ARG A 69 13.80 -15.70 3.56
C ARG A 69 14.54 -15.51 4.88
N GLY A 70 15.87 -15.59 4.85
CA GLY A 70 16.71 -15.35 6.00
C GLY A 70 16.54 -13.94 6.60
N ILE A 71 16.56 -12.91 5.75
CA ILE A 71 16.36 -11.52 6.17
C ILE A 71 14.93 -11.30 6.70
N LEU A 72 13.92 -11.86 6.03
CA LEU A 72 12.53 -11.81 6.52
C LEU A 72 12.36 -12.52 7.87
N ASN A 73 13.08 -13.61 8.11
CA ASN A 73 13.10 -14.28 9.42
C ASN A 73 13.72 -13.39 10.51
N ILE A 74 14.83 -12.70 10.21
CA ILE A 74 15.43 -11.71 11.11
C ILE A 74 14.41 -10.61 11.43
N PHE A 75 13.72 -10.07 10.42
CA PHE A 75 12.70 -9.05 10.64
C PHE A 75 11.52 -9.58 11.45
N ALA A 76 11.03 -10.77 11.16
CA ALA A 76 9.90 -11.34 11.89
C ALA A 76 10.18 -11.55 13.37
N ASN A 77 11.44 -11.85 13.72
CA ASN A 77 11.85 -12.09 15.10
C ASN A 77 12.25 -10.83 15.86
N LEU A 78 12.86 -9.85 15.19
CA LEU A 78 13.46 -8.68 15.85
C LEU A 78 12.68 -7.38 15.63
N CYS A 79 11.91 -7.27 14.55
CA CYS A 79 11.17 -6.04 14.26
C CYS A 79 9.83 -6.02 15.00
N ILE A 80 9.73 -5.12 15.97
CA ILE A 80 8.52 -4.90 16.77
C ILE A 80 7.74 -3.65 16.35
N THR A 81 8.30 -2.81 15.47
CA THR A 81 7.78 -1.47 15.17
C THR A 81 7.26 -1.28 13.74
N LEU A 82 7.15 -2.35 12.94
CA LEU A 82 6.71 -2.24 11.55
C LEU A 82 5.33 -1.58 11.45
N TYR A 83 5.30 -0.42 10.82
CA TYR A 83 4.11 0.39 10.62
C TYR A 83 3.65 0.36 9.16
N GLN A 84 4.60 0.39 8.21
CA GLN A 84 4.34 0.51 6.78
C GLN A 84 4.96 -0.65 5.99
N LEU A 85 4.20 -1.17 5.04
CA LEU A 85 4.63 -2.16 4.06
C LEU A 85 4.27 -1.67 2.65
N ASP A 86 5.28 -1.54 1.79
CA ASP A 86 5.12 -1.12 0.40
C ASP A 86 5.40 -2.29 -0.55
N LEU A 87 4.37 -2.61 -1.32
CA LEU A 87 4.25 -3.66 -2.34
C LEU A 87 3.66 -3.04 -3.63
N ASP A 88 3.79 -1.73 -3.81
CA ASP A 88 3.18 -0.92 -4.88
C ASP A 88 4.02 -0.82 -6.16
N LYS A 89 5.27 -1.29 -6.12
CA LYS A 89 6.14 -1.38 -7.28
C LYS A 89 6.26 -2.83 -7.73
N ARG A 90 6.09 -3.05 -9.04
CA ARG A 90 6.56 -4.29 -9.65
C ARG A 90 8.08 -4.28 -9.71
N SER A 91 8.67 -5.40 -9.32
CA SER A 91 10.08 -5.66 -9.56
C SER A 91 10.23 -6.35 -10.92
N LEU A 92 11.31 -6.08 -11.65
CA LEU A 92 11.74 -6.94 -12.76
C LEU A 92 11.93 -8.39 -12.28
N LEU A 93 12.15 -8.56 -10.97
CA LEU A 93 12.30 -9.84 -10.28
C LEU A 93 10.96 -10.49 -9.91
N ASP A 94 9.81 -9.85 -10.14
CA ASP A 94 8.49 -10.46 -9.87
C ASP A 94 8.27 -11.72 -10.73
N CYS A 95 9.01 -11.86 -11.85
CA CYS A 95 9.06 -13.08 -12.66
C CYS A 95 9.81 -14.24 -11.98
N LEU A 96 10.70 -13.92 -11.02
CA LEU A 96 11.46 -14.92 -10.27
C LEU A 96 10.65 -15.38 -9.06
N HIS A 97 10.18 -14.45 -8.22
CA HIS A 97 9.44 -14.78 -7.00
C HIS A 97 8.41 -13.71 -6.63
N HIS A 98 7.28 -14.19 -6.12
CA HIS A 98 6.19 -13.35 -5.70
C HIS A 98 6.34 -12.94 -4.23
N GLU A 99 6.91 -11.76 -3.96
CA GLU A 99 7.26 -11.24 -2.62
C GLU A 99 6.11 -11.35 -1.60
N LEU A 100 4.91 -10.90 -1.99
CA LEU A 100 3.72 -10.98 -1.13
C LEU A 100 3.37 -12.43 -0.79
N TRP A 101 3.58 -13.36 -1.73
CA TRP A 101 3.28 -14.77 -1.48
C TRP A 101 4.24 -15.36 -0.44
N ILE A 102 5.53 -15.02 -0.51
CA ILE A 102 6.52 -15.42 0.50
C ILE A 102 6.12 -14.91 1.88
N LEU A 103 5.74 -13.63 1.99
CA LEU A 103 5.30 -13.03 3.25
C LEU A 103 4.05 -13.70 3.84
N LEU A 104 3.14 -14.18 2.99
CA LEU A 104 1.87 -14.76 3.40
C LEU A 104 1.93 -16.27 3.67
N GLN A 105 2.82 -17.02 3.01
CA GLN A 105 2.89 -18.47 3.22
C GLN A 105 3.42 -18.82 4.61
N GLU A 106 4.48 -18.14 5.06
CA GLU A 106 5.16 -18.48 6.31
C GLU A 106 4.44 -17.87 7.53
N PRO A 107 4.05 -18.66 8.55
CA PRO A 107 3.33 -18.16 9.72
C PRO A 107 4.05 -17.04 10.47
N ASN A 108 5.39 -17.14 10.61
CA ASN A 108 6.19 -16.13 11.30
C ASN A 108 6.18 -14.78 10.55
N TYR A 109 6.25 -14.82 9.21
CA TYR A 109 6.22 -13.61 8.38
C TYR A 109 4.82 -12.99 8.38
N ARG A 110 3.77 -13.82 8.39
CA ARG A 110 2.38 -13.34 8.57
C ARG A 110 2.20 -12.61 9.90
N SER A 111 2.68 -13.18 10.99
CA SER A 111 2.62 -12.54 12.32
C SER A 111 3.32 -11.18 12.29
N PHE A 112 4.47 -11.11 11.63
CA PHE A 112 5.23 -9.89 11.43
C PHE A 112 4.44 -8.79 10.68
N ILE A 113 3.86 -9.11 9.52
CA ILE A 113 3.12 -8.11 8.72
C ILE A 113 1.71 -7.82 9.24
N SER A 114 1.13 -8.67 10.10
CA SER A 114 -0.21 -8.47 10.67
C SER A 114 -0.37 -7.16 11.49
N ARG A 115 0.74 -6.59 11.94
CA ARG A 115 0.80 -5.38 12.76
C ARG A 115 0.77 -4.10 11.94
N VAL A 116 1.03 -4.20 10.64
CA VAL A 116 1.11 -3.08 9.70
C VAL A 116 -0.17 -2.23 9.77
N LYS A 117 0.02 -0.91 9.69
CA LYS A 117 -1.06 0.09 9.67
C LYS A 117 -1.18 0.77 8.32
N GLN A 118 -0.10 0.81 7.55
CA GLN A 118 -0.10 1.35 6.20
C GLN A 118 0.34 0.28 5.21
N LEU A 119 -0.53 -0.05 4.26
CA LEU A 119 -0.22 -0.95 3.16
C LEU A 119 -0.31 -0.17 1.84
N SER A 120 0.78 -0.19 1.08
CA SER A 120 0.78 0.20 -0.34
C SER A 120 0.85 -1.07 -1.18
N LEU A 121 -0.06 -1.28 -2.12
CA LEU A 121 -0.19 -2.54 -2.86
C LEU A 121 -0.48 -2.29 -4.35
N ASP A 122 0.32 -2.90 -5.22
CA ASP A 122 -0.04 -3.12 -6.62
C ASP A 122 -0.97 -4.33 -6.68
N ILE A 123 -2.19 -4.16 -7.19
CA ILE A 123 -3.21 -5.22 -7.19
C ILE A 123 -2.76 -6.48 -7.94
N ARG A 124 -1.81 -6.34 -8.88
CA ARG A 124 -1.27 -7.45 -9.65
C ARG A 124 -0.40 -8.39 -8.81
N LYS A 125 -0.03 -7.98 -7.59
CA LYS A 125 0.60 -8.86 -6.61
C LYS A 125 -0.38 -9.88 -6.00
N LEU A 126 -1.68 -9.78 -6.28
CA LEU A 126 -2.65 -10.81 -5.87
C LEU A 126 -2.73 -11.92 -6.92
N VAL A 127 -1.74 -12.81 -6.91
CA VAL A 127 -1.55 -13.87 -7.92
C VAL A 127 -2.67 -14.90 -7.99
N ASN A 128 -3.35 -15.17 -6.88
CA ASN A 128 -4.47 -16.11 -6.79
C ASN A 128 -5.40 -15.71 -5.63
N ASP A 129 -6.48 -16.47 -5.46
CA ASP A 129 -7.50 -16.16 -4.45
C ASP A 129 -7.04 -16.57 -3.03
N ASP A 130 -6.21 -17.60 -2.90
CA ASP A 130 -5.58 -17.96 -1.61
C ASP A 130 -4.68 -16.83 -1.07
N CYS A 131 -3.94 -16.16 -1.94
CA CYS A 131 -3.10 -15.00 -1.61
C CYS A 131 -3.97 -13.85 -1.10
N LEU A 132 -5.11 -13.59 -1.75
CA LEU A 132 -6.07 -12.60 -1.30
C LEU A 132 -6.65 -12.99 0.07
N GLU A 133 -7.09 -14.23 0.23
CA GLU A 133 -7.69 -14.70 1.49
C GLU A 133 -6.70 -14.55 2.64
N LEU A 134 -5.46 -15.01 2.46
CA LEU A 134 -4.40 -14.88 3.46
C LEU A 134 -4.10 -13.42 3.79
N LEU A 135 -4.07 -12.53 2.79
CA LEU A 135 -3.87 -11.09 3.02
C LEU A 135 -5.00 -10.51 3.87
N CYS A 136 -6.26 -10.81 3.51
CA CYS A 136 -7.46 -10.39 4.21
C CYS A 136 -7.52 -10.92 5.66
N GLN A 137 -7.04 -12.14 5.90
CA GLN A 137 -6.93 -12.71 7.24
C GLN A 137 -5.81 -12.07 8.07
N THR A 138 -4.69 -11.74 7.42
CA THR A 138 -3.48 -11.26 8.10
C THR A 138 -3.57 -9.76 8.42
N CYS A 139 -4.01 -8.94 7.47
CA CYS A 139 -3.99 -7.49 7.54
C CYS A 139 -5.40 -6.91 7.73
N GLN A 140 -5.93 -6.98 8.96
CA GLN A 140 -7.30 -6.52 9.30
C GLN A 140 -7.36 -5.16 10.04
N ARG A 141 -6.19 -4.57 10.31
CA ARG A 141 -6.07 -3.36 11.15
C ARG A 141 -5.37 -2.22 10.43
N LEU A 142 -5.45 -2.21 9.10
CA LEU A 142 -4.91 -1.12 8.29
C LEU A 142 -5.69 0.17 8.57
N LYS A 143 -4.94 1.26 8.73
CA LYS A 143 -5.44 2.63 8.81
C LYS A 143 -5.31 3.34 7.48
N ILE A 144 -4.26 3.02 6.74
CA ILE A 144 -3.95 3.60 5.44
C ILE A 144 -3.83 2.47 4.42
N LEU A 145 -4.67 2.50 3.39
CA LEU A 145 -4.63 1.57 2.27
C LEU A 145 -4.41 2.35 0.98
N LYS A 146 -3.28 2.09 0.31
CA LYS A 146 -2.92 2.69 -0.98
C LYS A 146 -2.88 1.59 -2.03
N ILE A 147 -3.71 1.70 -3.05
CA ILE A 147 -3.84 0.70 -4.10
C ILE A 147 -3.46 1.30 -5.44
N ASP A 148 -2.59 0.62 -6.17
CA ASP A 148 -2.34 0.88 -7.59
C ASP A 148 -2.98 -0.24 -8.42
N MET A 149 -3.91 0.13 -9.30
CA MET A 149 -4.58 -0.78 -10.24
C MET A 149 -4.03 -0.65 -11.67
N THR A 150 -2.80 -0.17 -11.84
CA THR A 150 -2.14 -0.19 -13.16
C THR A 150 -2.13 -1.60 -13.72
N VAL A 151 -2.83 -1.84 -14.82
CA VAL A 151 -2.68 -3.07 -15.60
C VAL A 151 -2.41 -2.67 -17.03
N ASP A 152 -1.40 -3.31 -17.65
CA ASP A 152 -1.07 -3.10 -19.04
C ASP A 152 -2.27 -3.55 -19.89
N GLU A 153 -3.03 -2.54 -20.35
CA GLU A 153 -4.10 -2.57 -21.37
C GLU A 153 -5.27 -3.56 -21.19
N THR A 154 -5.24 -4.40 -20.15
CA THR A 154 -6.28 -5.38 -19.84
C THR A 154 -6.89 -5.04 -18.48
N PHE A 155 -8.14 -4.56 -18.50
CA PHE A 155 -8.89 -4.27 -17.29
C PHE A 155 -9.23 -5.58 -16.55
N TRP A 156 -8.35 -6.07 -15.69
CA TRP A 156 -8.71 -7.13 -14.75
C TRP A 156 -9.85 -6.65 -13.85
N SER A 157 -10.89 -7.47 -13.71
CA SER A 157 -11.97 -7.31 -12.73
C SER A 157 -11.48 -7.72 -11.35
N SER A 158 -10.53 -6.96 -10.80
CA SER A 158 -10.06 -7.12 -9.41
C SER A 158 -10.86 -6.28 -8.42
N ASP A 159 -12.03 -5.78 -8.82
CA ASP A 159 -12.92 -4.98 -8.00
C ASP A 159 -13.47 -5.78 -6.81
N ASN A 160 -13.76 -7.07 -7.00
CA ASN A 160 -14.08 -7.99 -5.90
C ASN A 160 -12.93 -8.06 -4.89
N LYS A 161 -11.70 -8.34 -5.38
CA LYS A 161 -10.51 -8.48 -4.54
C LYS A 161 -10.26 -7.22 -3.71
N LEU A 162 -10.34 -6.05 -4.37
CA LEU A 162 -10.19 -4.77 -3.69
C LEU A 162 -11.31 -4.53 -2.66
N ALA A 163 -12.57 -4.81 -3.01
CA ALA A 163 -13.68 -4.67 -2.08
C ALA A 163 -13.50 -5.55 -0.83
N ASP A 164 -13.00 -6.78 -0.98
CA ASP A 164 -12.74 -7.70 0.13
C ASP A 164 -11.61 -7.19 1.04
N ILE A 165 -10.53 -6.66 0.46
CA ILE A 165 -9.44 -6.03 1.24
C ILE A 165 -9.96 -4.83 2.03
N ILE A 166 -10.80 -3.99 1.44
CA ILE A 166 -11.37 -2.82 2.13
C ILE A 166 -12.30 -3.26 3.26
N LYS A 167 -13.23 -4.18 3.00
CA LYS A 167 -14.26 -4.61 3.98
C LYS A 167 -13.68 -5.29 5.22
N THR A 168 -12.56 -5.98 5.07
CA THR A 168 -11.94 -6.74 6.16
C THR A 168 -11.23 -5.88 7.20
N GLN A 169 -11.08 -4.57 6.95
CA GLN A 169 -10.46 -3.65 7.89
C GLN A 169 -11.38 -3.33 9.08
N LYS A 170 -10.80 -3.01 10.25
CA LYS A 170 -11.56 -2.66 11.47
C LYS A 170 -11.66 -1.15 11.75
N GLY A 171 -11.50 -0.32 10.72
CA GLY A 171 -11.58 1.14 10.85
C GLY A 171 -10.51 1.82 10.01
N LEU A 172 -10.71 1.74 8.69
CA LEU A 172 -9.88 2.39 7.69
C LEU A 172 -10.06 3.92 7.78
N GLN A 173 -8.97 4.66 7.68
CA GLN A 173 -8.94 6.13 7.80
C GLN A 173 -8.55 6.79 6.48
N THR A 174 -7.60 6.22 5.76
CA THR A 174 -7.14 6.74 4.47
C THR A 174 -7.30 5.66 3.42
N PHE A 175 -7.99 6.01 2.33
CA PHE A 175 -8.05 5.20 1.14
C PHE A 175 -7.52 5.99 -0.05
N TYR A 176 -6.51 5.43 -0.70
CA TYR A 176 -5.90 5.97 -1.90
C TYR A 176 -6.04 4.93 -3.01
N LEU A 177 -6.62 5.34 -4.13
CA LEU A 177 -6.76 4.53 -5.33
C LEU A 177 -6.11 5.24 -6.51
N ARG A 178 -5.12 4.59 -7.12
CA ARG A 178 -4.47 5.05 -8.35
C ARG A 178 -4.79 4.11 -9.49
N ARG A 179 -5.24 4.69 -10.60
CA ARG A 179 -5.67 3.98 -11.81
C ARG A 179 -6.81 3.00 -11.53
N GLY A 180 -7.28 2.31 -12.56
CA GLY A 180 -8.42 1.41 -12.47
C GLY A 180 -9.75 2.16 -12.48
N LYS A 181 -10.77 1.54 -11.86
CA LYS A 181 -12.16 1.97 -11.93
C LYS A 181 -12.82 1.87 -10.57
N ILE A 182 -13.64 2.86 -10.23
CA ILE A 182 -14.45 2.82 -9.02
C ILE A 182 -15.81 2.17 -9.35
N THR A 183 -16.11 1.06 -8.70
CA THR A 183 -17.31 0.27 -8.95
C THR A 183 -18.26 0.34 -7.75
N PRO A 184 -19.55 0.02 -7.93
CA PRO A 184 -20.49 -0.04 -6.81
C PRO A 184 -20.01 -0.94 -5.66
N LYS A 185 -19.30 -2.03 -5.97
CA LYS A 185 -18.73 -2.94 -4.97
C LYS A 185 -17.66 -2.26 -4.10
N ILE A 186 -16.78 -1.46 -4.71
CA ILE A 186 -15.76 -0.70 -3.98
C ILE A 186 -16.42 0.40 -3.14
N ILE A 187 -17.45 1.08 -3.68
CA ILE A 187 -18.22 2.07 -2.94
C ILE A 187 -18.90 1.44 -1.70
N SER A 188 -19.60 0.32 -1.86
CA SER A 188 -20.21 -0.40 -0.74
C SER A 188 -19.17 -0.92 0.27
N ALA A 189 -17.95 -1.22 -0.18
CA ALA A 189 -16.86 -1.60 0.72
C ALA A 189 -16.37 -0.41 1.56
N LEU A 190 -16.23 0.77 0.94
CA LEU A 190 -15.81 2.00 1.61
C LEU A 190 -16.89 2.54 2.57
N GLU A 191 -18.17 2.34 2.24
CA GLU A 191 -19.30 2.73 3.09
C GLU A 191 -19.19 2.16 4.51
N VAL A 192 -18.69 0.93 4.66
CA VAL A 192 -18.44 0.29 5.98
C VAL A 192 -17.52 1.15 6.86
N HIS A 193 -16.62 1.94 6.25
CA HIS A 193 -15.66 2.80 6.94
C HIS A 193 -16.02 4.28 6.91
N ALA A 194 -17.20 4.66 6.40
CA ALA A 194 -17.58 6.06 6.19
C ALA A 194 -17.40 6.93 7.46
N LYS A 195 -17.70 6.40 8.64
CA LYS A 195 -17.58 7.12 9.92
C LYS A 195 -16.12 7.34 10.38
N SER A 196 -15.18 6.54 9.90
CA SER A 196 -13.76 6.59 10.28
C SER A 196 -12.86 7.19 9.22
N LEU A 197 -13.32 7.29 7.97
CA LEU A 197 -12.58 7.86 6.87
C LEU A 197 -12.26 9.34 7.12
N LYS A 198 -10.98 9.66 6.93
CA LYS A 198 -10.38 10.99 7.03
C LYS A 198 -9.84 11.48 5.70
N MET A 199 -9.39 10.56 4.84
CA MET A 199 -8.82 10.92 3.55
C MET A 199 -9.29 9.97 2.46
N LEU A 200 -9.77 10.56 1.36
CA LEU A 200 -10.06 9.89 0.10
C LEU A 200 -9.22 10.52 -1.00
N HIS A 201 -8.47 9.69 -1.71
CA HIS A 201 -7.64 10.15 -2.82
C HIS A 201 -7.85 9.22 -4.02
N PHE A 202 -8.38 9.77 -5.11
CA PHE A 202 -8.56 9.12 -6.39
C PHE A 202 -7.63 9.76 -7.42
N ARG A 203 -6.74 8.98 -8.03
CA ARG A 203 -5.80 9.46 -9.04
C ARG A 203 -5.90 8.64 -10.32
N ARG A 204 -6.26 9.27 -11.44
CA ARG A 204 -6.42 8.62 -12.75
C ARG A 204 -7.44 7.47 -12.72
N VAL A 205 -8.49 7.62 -11.92
CA VAL A 205 -9.54 6.60 -11.73
C VAL A 205 -10.69 6.87 -12.69
N ASP A 206 -11.25 5.79 -13.24
CA ASP A 206 -12.45 5.81 -14.07
C ASP A 206 -13.73 5.69 -13.21
N PHE A 207 -14.62 6.67 -13.34
CA PHE A 207 -15.89 6.78 -12.63
C PHE A 207 -17.11 6.31 -13.46
N GLU A 208 -16.92 5.71 -14.64
CA GLU A 208 -18.02 5.30 -15.54
C GLU A 208 -19.12 4.48 -14.85
N LYS A 209 -18.76 3.61 -13.91
CA LYS A 209 -19.70 2.74 -13.17
C LYS A 209 -20.17 3.33 -11.84
N CYS A 210 -19.75 4.54 -11.51
CA CYS A 210 -20.08 5.22 -10.26
C CYS A 210 -21.13 6.30 -10.50
N THR A 211 -22.35 6.02 -10.06
CA THR A 211 -23.48 6.94 -10.21
C THR A 211 -23.68 7.84 -8.98
N SER A 212 -23.12 7.46 -7.82
CA SER A 212 -23.21 8.22 -6.57
C SER A 212 -22.14 7.78 -5.54
N LEU A 213 -21.71 8.72 -4.71
CA LEU A 213 -20.86 8.61 -3.53
C LEU A 213 -21.61 8.93 -2.22
N ARG A 214 -22.90 9.26 -2.28
CA ARG A 214 -23.72 9.64 -1.11
C ARG A 214 -23.63 8.68 0.06
N SER A 215 -23.60 7.37 -0.21
CA SER A 215 -23.55 6.37 0.85
C SER A 215 -22.30 6.52 1.73
N ILE A 216 -21.20 6.99 1.16
CA ILE A 216 -19.97 7.32 1.90
C ILE A 216 -20.13 8.71 2.54
N PHE A 217 -20.50 9.72 1.76
CA PHE A 217 -20.46 11.13 2.19
C PHE A 217 -21.48 11.49 3.27
N ASN A 218 -22.66 10.85 3.29
CA ASN A 218 -23.69 11.09 4.31
C ASN A 218 -23.19 10.81 5.74
N TYR A 219 -22.17 9.95 5.89
CA TYR A 219 -21.65 9.54 7.19
C TYR A 219 -20.19 9.95 7.43
N SER A 220 -19.54 10.61 6.47
CA SER A 220 -18.11 10.98 6.49
C SER A 220 -17.82 12.28 7.24
N LYS A 221 -18.33 12.40 8.48
CA LYS A 221 -18.15 13.60 9.32
C LYS A 221 -16.69 13.86 9.75
N GLN A 222 -15.80 12.88 9.56
CA GLN A 222 -14.38 12.97 9.89
C GLN A 222 -13.49 13.21 8.66
N LEU A 223 -14.08 13.38 7.47
CA LEU A 223 -13.29 13.59 6.26
C LEU A 223 -12.58 14.95 6.32
N GLU A 224 -11.27 14.90 6.25
CA GLU A 224 -10.34 16.03 6.32
C GLU A 224 -9.78 16.35 4.92
N VAL A 225 -9.54 15.32 4.10
CA VAL A 225 -8.86 15.48 2.79
C VAL A 225 -9.63 14.73 1.68
N LEU A 226 -9.93 15.43 0.59
CA LEU A 226 -10.55 14.87 -0.61
C LEU A 226 -9.78 15.28 -1.87
N ILE A 227 -9.16 14.30 -2.53
CA ILE A 227 -8.33 14.52 -3.72
C ILE A 227 -8.86 13.68 -4.88
N VAL A 228 -9.13 14.31 -6.02
CA VAL A 228 -9.57 13.66 -7.27
C VAL A 228 -8.76 14.25 -8.43
N ARG A 229 -7.69 13.57 -8.85
CA ARG A 229 -6.77 14.07 -9.89
C ARG A 229 -6.75 13.19 -11.13
N GLY A 230 -6.88 13.77 -12.32
CA GLY A 230 -6.83 13.07 -13.60
C GLY A 230 -7.92 12.02 -13.79
N CYS A 231 -9.01 12.10 -13.03
CA CYS A 231 -10.12 11.14 -13.09
C CYS A 231 -11.03 11.45 -14.28
N LYS A 232 -11.72 10.42 -14.78
CA LYS A 232 -12.58 10.51 -15.97
C LYS A 232 -13.94 9.87 -15.73
N ASN A 233 -14.90 10.17 -16.59
CA ASN A 233 -16.28 9.72 -16.55
C ASN A 233 -17.00 10.09 -15.24
N LEU A 234 -16.69 11.28 -14.69
CA LEU A 234 -17.40 11.80 -13.53
C LEU A 234 -18.80 12.26 -13.96
N SER A 235 -19.83 11.54 -13.53
CA SER A 235 -21.21 11.99 -13.78
C SER A 235 -21.50 13.32 -13.06
N GLU A 236 -22.40 14.13 -13.63
CA GLU A 236 -22.80 15.41 -13.04
C GLU A 236 -23.29 15.26 -11.59
N ASN A 237 -23.98 14.14 -11.29
CA ASN A 237 -24.42 13.81 -9.94
C ASN A 237 -23.23 13.61 -8.98
N VAL A 238 -22.22 12.84 -9.39
CA VAL A 238 -21.00 12.62 -8.59
C VAL A 238 -20.27 13.94 -8.37
N CYS A 239 -20.17 14.80 -9.40
CA CYS A 239 -19.59 16.13 -9.23
C CYS A 239 -20.36 16.97 -8.20
N LYS A 240 -21.69 17.01 -8.27
CA LYS A 240 -22.52 17.74 -7.30
C LYS A 240 -22.32 17.23 -5.87
N GLU A 241 -22.19 15.91 -5.70
CA GLU A 241 -21.95 15.29 -4.40
C GLU A 241 -20.56 15.61 -3.84
N LEU A 242 -19.54 15.66 -4.70
CA LEU A 242 -18.17 16.06 -4.33
C LEU A 242 -18.09 17.54 -3.93
N MET A 243 -18.87 18.42 -4.56
CA MET A 243 -18.93 19.86 -4.24
C MET A 243 -19.81 20.19 -3.02
N ASN A 244 -20.56 19.23 -2.48
CA ASN A 244 -21.49 19.48 -1.39
C ASN A 244 -20.78 19.55 -0.03
N THR A 245 -20.23 20.73 0.30
CA THR A 245 -19.49 21.00 1.55
C THR A 245 -20.29 20.78 2.83
N ALA A 246 -21.63 20.86 2.78
CA ALA A 246 -22.46 20.59 3.94
C ALA A 246 -22.28 19.16 4.47
N SER A 247 -21.76 18.24 3.64
CA SER A 247 -21.44 16.87 4.02
C SER A 247 -20.11 16.72 4.78
N PHE A 248 -19.25 17.74 4.82
CA PHE A 248 -17.86 17.61 5.30
C PHE A 248 -17.46 18.74 6.28
N PRO A 249 -17.88 18.69 7.55
CA PRO A 249 -17.61 19.75 8.52
C PRO A 249 -16.13 19.90 8.91
N LYS A 250 -15.27 18.95 8.53
CA LYS A 250 -13.83 18.94 8.85
C LYS A 250 -12.93 19.01 7.62
N LEU A 251 -13.49 19.27 6.43
CA LEU A 251 -12.72 19.28 5.20
C LEU A 251 -11.75 20.47 5.21
N VAL A 252 -10.47 20.16 5.12
CA VAL A 252 -9.36 21.14 5.14
C VAL A 252 -8.49 21.08 3.90
N GLU A 253 -8.68 20.08 3.03
CA GLU A 253 -7.96 20.02 1.76
C GLU A 253 -8.85 19.42 0.68
N VAL A 254 -8.93 20.14 -0.43
CA VAL A 254 -9.69 19.74 -1.61
C VAL A 254 -8.84 19.96 -2.85
N ASP A 255 -8.68 18.91 -3.64
CA ASP A 255 -7.94 19.03 -4.89
C ASP A 255 -8.55 18.27 -6.06
N PHE A 256 -9.00 19.05 -7.04
CA PHE A 256 -9.53 18.59 -8.31
C PHE A 256 -8.61 19.14 -9.40
N GLU A 257 -7.80 18.26 -10.00
CA GLU A 257 -6.90 18.59 -11.11
C GLU A 257 -7.17 17.64 -12.28
N ASP A 258 -7.11 18.12 -13.52
CA ASP A 258 -7.28 17.33 -14.76
C ASP A 258 -8.50 16.39 -14.77
N SER A 259 -9.57 16.75 -14.06
CA SER A 259 -10.84 16.00 -14.08
C SER A 259 -11.74 16.52 -15.20
N ASP A 260 -12.52 15.64 -15.81
CA ASP A 260 -13.49 15.97 -16.88
C ASP A 260 -14.73 16.75 -16.41
N CYS A 261 -14.68 17.36 -15.22
CA CYS A 261 -15.75 18.13 -14.62
C CYS A 261 -15.28 19.56 -14.31
N GLU A 262 -15.57 20.50 -15.21
CA GLU A 262 -15.15 21.91 -15.12
C GLU A 262 -15.61 22.60 -13.82
N GLY A 263 -16.79 22.21 -13.32
CA GLY A 263 -17.32 22.71 -12.04
C GLY A 263 -16.41 22.36 -10.85
N LEU A 264 -15.85 21.16 -10.81
CA LEU A 264 -14.94 20.73 -9.75
C LEU A 264 -13.61 21.48 -9.79
N MET A 265 -13.07 21.69 -10.99
CA MET A 265 -11.83 22.44 -11.21
C MET A 265 -11.97 23.92 -10.77
N SER A 266 -13.12 24.52 -11.09
CA SER A 266 -13.42 25.90 -10.68
C SER A 266 -13.59 26.00 -9.16
N TRP A 267 -14.23 25.00 -8.56
CA TRP A 267 -14.50 24.94 -7.12
C TRP A 267 -13.23 24.72 -6.27
N SER A 268 -12.31 23.83 -6.67
CA SER A 268 -11.02 23.63 -5.97
C SER A 268 -10.20 24.92 -5.90
N THR A 269 -10.20 25.70 -6.98
CA THR A 269 -9.48 26.98 -7.06
C THR A 269 -10.03 27.99 -6.05
N ILE A 270 -11.34 27.98 -5.78
CA ILE A 270 -11.99 28.87 -4.80
C ILE A 270 -11.60 28.47 -3.37
N ILE A 271 -11.62 27.18 -3.03
CA ILE A 271 -11.19 26.71 -1.70
C ILE A 271 -9.71 27.04 -1.45
N LYS A 272 -8.83 26.71 -2.41
CA LYS A 272 -7.39 27.00 -2.30
C LYS A 272 -7.13 28.50 -2.06
N ARG A 273 -7.95 29.39 -2.65
CA ARG A 273 -7.86 30.86 -2.43
C ARG A 273 -8.37 31.29 -1.05
N HIS A 274 -9.43 30.68 -0.52
CA HIS A 274 -9.93 30.98 0.82
C HIS A 274 -8.95 30.54 1.93
N GLU A 275 -8.22 29.43 1.75
CA GLU A 275 -7.14 29.03 2.66
C GLU A 275 -5.97 30.04 2.67
N HIS A 276 -5.61 30.59 1.51
CA HIS A 276 -4.54 31.60 1.43
C HIS A 276 -4.96 32.97 1.99
N GLN A 277 -6.24 33.33 1.94
CA GLN A 277 -6.76 34.57 2.52
C GLN A 277 -6.90 34.49 4.05
N ASN A 278 -7.15 33.32 4.61
CA ASN A 278 -7.20 33.11 6.07
C ASN A 278 -5.81 33.06 6.75
N ILE A 279 -4.71 33.17 5.99
CA ILE A 279 -3.34 33.30 6.53
C ILE A 279 -2.90 34.79 6.60
N GLN A 280 -3.71 35.74 6.12
CA GLN A 280 -3.38 37.18 6.18
C GLN A 280 -4.21 38.03 7.14
N VAL A 281 -5.04 37.45 8.00
CA VAL A 281 -5.71 38.21 9.06
C VAL A 281 -5.74 37.38 10.36
N VAL A 282 -4.64 37.43 11.11
CA VAL A 282 -4.48 37.76 12.56
C VAL A 282 -3.03 37.50 12.94
#